data_AF-A0A1Y2BPS6-F1
#
_entry.id   AF-A0A1Y2BPS6-F1
#
_cell.length_a   1.000
_cell.length_b   1.000
_cell.length_c   1.000
_cell.angle_alpha   90.00
_cell.angle_beta   90.00
_cell.angle_gamma   90.00
#
_symmetry.space_group_name_H-M   'P 1'
#
loop_
_entity.id
_entity.type
_entity.pdbx_description
1 polymer ?
#
loop_
_entity_poly.entity_id
_entity_poly.type
_entity_poly.pdbx_seq_one_letter_code
_entity_poly.pdbx_strand_id
1 'polypeptide(L)'
;MFDAMNSVSQLPLQTSGLSKKITEAAEESRETLQMAWFGDLQLPALPSQWSVQQVKAWAAKNEATPIILQLIESEQIDGRTFLMSTVDDFTFPTMGHRIRFRNALESLKVINERGLRSADEPAAPPEYEI
;
A
#
# COMPACT_ATOMS: atom_id res chain seq x y z
N MET A 1 -45.76 -18.71 -45.59
CA MET A 1 -44.39 -18.25 -45.32
C MET A 1 -44.38 -17.83 -43.87
N PHE A 2 -43.59 -18.51 -43.04
CA PHE A 2 -43.53 -18.37 -41.58
C PHE A 2 -42.97 -17.00 -41.19
N ASP A 3 -43.45 -16.42 -40.08
CA ASP A 3 -42.62 -15.89 -38.99
C ASP A 3 -43.56 -15.36 -37.90
N ALA A 4 -43.70 -16.08 -36.79
CA ALA A 4 -42.81 -16.05 -35.63
C ALA A 4 -43.26 -14.96 -34.63
N MET A 5 -43.90 -15.47 -33.58
CA MET A 5 -44.17 -14.77 -32.34
C MET A 5 -42.89 -14.15 -31.80
N ASN A 6 -42.92 -12.88 -31.40
CA ASN A 6 -42.12 -12.48 -30.25
C ASN A 6 -42.86 -11.44 -29.42
N SER A 7 -43.30 -11.91 -28.26
CA SER A 7 -43.92 -11.15 -27.19
C SER A 7 -42.80 -10.73 -26.25
N VAL A 8 -42.56 -9.43 -26.08
CA VAL A 8 -41.75 -8.93 -24.96
C VAL A 8 -42.46 -7.74 -24.35
N SER A 9 -43.18 -8.03 -23.27
CA SER A 9 -43.71 -7.08 -22.32
C SER A 9 -42.58 -6.21 -21.76
N GLN A 10 -42.73 -4.89 -21.85
CA GLN A 10 -41.86 -3.94 -21.18
C GLN A 10 -42.18 -3.94 -19.67
N LEU A 11 -41.20 -4.33 -18.86
CA LEU A 11 -41.19 -4.08 -17.41
C LEU A 11 -40.39 -2.80 -17.14
N PRO A 12 -40.92 -1.83 -16.38
CA PRO A 12 -40.12 -0.71 -15.89
C PRO A 12 -39.26 -1.18 -14.70
N LEU A 13 -37.95 -1.32 -14.90
CA LEU A 13 -37.02 -1.51 -13.80
C LEU A 13 -36.78 -0.17 -13.09
N GLN A 14 -37.48 -0.01 -11.97
CA GLN A 14 -37.12 0.92 -10.92
C GLN A 14 -35.75 0.54 -10.35
N THR A 15 -34.68 1.23 -10.73
CA THR A 15 -33.41 1.16 -9.99
C THR A 15 -33.49 2.15 -8.83
N SER A 16 -34.23 1.74 -7.80
CA SER A 16 -34.19 2.35 -6.47
C SER A 16 -32.79 2.16 -5.88
N GLY A 17 -32.35 3.16 -5.13
CA GLY A 17 -30.98 3.36 -4.66
C GLY A 17 -30.29 2.13 -4.07
N LEU A 18 -29.14 1.80 -4.65
CA LEU A 18 -28.07 1.06 -4.00
C LEU A 18 -26.81 1.92 -4.04
N SER A 19 -26.76 2.91 -3.17
CA SER A 19 -25.53 3.62 -2.82
C SER A 19 -25.57 3.87 -1.33
N LYS A 20 -25.35 2.78 -0.58
CA LYS A 20 -25.07 2.76 0.86
C LYS A 20 -24.79 1.30 1.23
N LYS A 21 -23.51 1.02 1.53
CA LYS A 21 -22.92 -0.21 2.11
C LYS A 21 -21.86 -0.86 1.24
N ILE A 22 -20.70 -0.21 1.06
CA ILE A 22 -19.39 -0.90 1.06
C ILE A 22 -18.32 0.09 1.51
N THR A 23 -18.37 0.58 2.76
CA THR A 23 -17.22 1.25 3.40
C THR A 23 -17.41 1.34 4.91
N GLU A 24 -17.74 0.23 5.56
CA GLU A 24 -17.84 0.20 7.03
C GLU A 24 -17.62 -1.24 7.53
N ALA A 25 -16.49 -1.83 7.15
CA ALA A 25 -16.08 -3.16 7.62
C ALA A 25 -14.54 -3.32 7.67
N ALA A 26 -13.79 -2.22 7.77
CA ALA A 26 -12.32 -2.22 7.84
C ALA A 26 -11.78 -1.25 8.91
N GLU A 27 -12.56 -0.94 9.95
CA GLU A 27 -12.14 -0.04 11.03
C GLU A 27 -12.04 -0.70 12.41
N GLU A 28 -12.29 -2.01 12.52
CA GLU A 28 -12.22 -2.71 13.82
C GLU A 28 -10.96 -3.56 13.96
N SER A 29 -9.79 -3.01 13.61
CA SER A 29 -8.46 -3.47 14.08
C SER A 29 -7.35 -2.45 13.80
N ARG A 30 -7.67 -1.15 13.66
CA ARG A 30 -6.60 -0.14 13.56
C ARG A 30 -6.10 0.15 14.97
N GLU A 31 -5.08 -0.60 15.40
CA GLU A 31 -3.98 0.08 16.10
C GLU A 31 -3.76 1.39 15.34
N THR A 32 -3.85 2.52 16.04
CA THR A 32 -3.68 3.84 15.43
C THR A 32 -2.28 3.90 14.86
N LEU A 33 -2.13 3.49 13.60
CA LEU A 33 -0.84 3.45 12.92
C LEU A 33 -0.32 4.88 12.93
N GLN A 34 0.82 5.07 13.59
CA GLN A 34 1.49 6.36 13.56
C GLN A 34 1.81 6.68 12.10
N MET A 35 1.37 7.83 11.61
CA MET A 35 1.61 8.24 10.23
C MET A 35 2.87 9.12 10.15
N ALA A 36 3.62 9.00 9.07
CA ALA A 36 4.78 9.82 8.76
C ALA A 36 4.77 10.27 7.30
N TRP A 37 5.56 11.31 7.00
CA TRP A 37 5.70 11.86 5.66
C TRP A 37 6.93 11.29 4.96
N PHE A 38 6.72 10.74 3.76
CA PHE A 38 7.74 10.24 2.86
C PHE A 38 7.74 11.09 1.59
N GLY A 39 8.39 12.26 1.68
CA GLY A 39 8.21 13.32 0.69
C GLY A 39 6.82 13.93 0.82
N ASP A 40 6.01 13.83 -0.23
CA ASP A 40 4.62 14.29 -0.26
C ASP A 40 3.59 13.17 0.03
N LEU A 41 4.05 11.96 0.35
CA LEU A 41 3.19 10.84 0.72
C LEU A 41 3.02 10.74 2.24
N GLN A 42 1.78 10.66 2.71
CA GLN A 42 1.46 10.31 4.09
C GLN A 42 1.21 8.80 4.19
N LEU A 43 2.12 8.08 4.87
CA LEU A 43 2.11 6.62 4.99
C LEU A 43 2.33 6.20 6.46
N PRO A 44 2.04 4.96 6.86
CA PRO A 44 2.42 4.46 8.17
C PRO A 44 3.93 4.67 8.42
N ALA A 45 4.29 5.03 9.64
CA ALA A 45 5.64 5.39 10.02
C ALA A 45 6.61 4.21 9.89
N LEU A 46 6.10 2.99 10.06
CA LEU A 46 6.85 1.75 9.85
C LEU A 46 6.58 1.19 8.45
N PRO A 47 7.59 1.19 7.55
CA PRO A 47 7.44 0.63 6.21
C PRO A 47 7.05 -0.86 6.20
N SER A 48 7.41 -1.63 7.22
CA SER A 48 6.97 -3.03 7.37
C SER A 48 5.45 -3.20 7.55
N GLN A 49 4.73 -2.15 7.92
CA GLN A 49 3.27 -2.15 8.08
C GLN A 49 2.54 -1.67 6.82
N TRP A 50 3.26 -1.37 5.74
CA TRP A 50 2.63 -0.86 4.52
C TRP A 50 1.83 -1.94 3.79
N SER A 51 0.64 -1.57 3.37
CA SER A 51 -0.13 -2.32 2.38
C SER A 51 0.51 -2.26 1.00
N VAL A 52 0.10 -3.17 0.11
CA VAL A 52 0.54 -3.22 -1.29
C VAL A 52 0.36 -1.86 -2.00
N GLN A 53 -0.77 -1.18 -1.78
CA GLN A 53 -1.06 0.11 -2.41
C GLN A 53 -0.13 1.22 -1.90
N GLN A 54 0.26 1.17 -0.63
CA GLN A 54 1.19 2.12 -0.03
C GLN A 54 2.63 1.88 -0.53
N VAL A 55 3.05 0.62 -0.65
CA VAL A 55 4.33 0.25 -1.29
C VAL A 55 4.36 0.74 -2.73
N LYS A 56 3.30 0.48 -3.51
CA LYS A 56 3.18 0.91 -4.90
C LYS A 56 3.26 2.44 -5.03
N ALA A 57 2.57 3.19 -4.16
CA ALA A 57 2.61 4.64 -4.15
C ALA A 57 4.02 5.17 -3.86
N TRP A 58 4.70 4.61 -2.84
CA TRP A 58 6.08 4.97 -2.53
C TRP A 58 7.04 4.62 -3.67
N ALA A 59 6.90 3.42 -4.26
CA ALA A 59 7.75 2.96 -5.35
C ALA A 59 7.60 3.87 -6.58
N ALA A 60 6.37 4.29 -6.92
CA ALA A 60 6.10 5.21 -8.02
C ALA A 60 6.81 6.57 -7.84
N LYS A 61 6.89 7.08 -6.60
CA LYS A 61 7.64 8.31 -6.28
C LYS A 61 9.15 8.15 -6.37
N ASN A 62 9.66 6.93 -6.20
CA ASN A 62 11.09 6.63 -6.17
C ASN A 62 11.59 6.02 -7.49
N GLU A 63 10.99 6.41 -8.62
CA GLU A 63 11.38 6.00 -9.97
C GLU A 63 11.17 4.51 -10.29
N ALA A 64 10.21 3.84 -9.63
CA ALA A 64 9.77 2.53 -10.10
C ALA A 64 9.20 2.63 -11.52
N THR A 65 9.59 1.67 -12.37
CA THR A 65 9.05 1.54 -13.71
C THR A 65 7.61 0.99 -13.64
N PRO A 66 6.80 1.16 -14.71
CA PRO A 66 5.48 0.53 -14.77
C PRO A 66 5.51 -0.99 -14.57
N ILE A 67 6.57 -1.66 -15.03
CA ILE A 67 6.77 -3.10 -14.84
C ILE A 67 6.96 -3.44 -13.36
N ILE A 68 7.75 -2.64 -12.63
CA ILE A 68 7.93 -2.81 -11.18
C ILE A 68 6.62 -2.56 -10.43
N LEU A 69 5.87 -1.52 -10.81
CA LEU A 69 4.58 -1.22 -10.18
C LEU A 69 3.54 -2.33 -10.44
N GLN A 70 3.55 -2.92 -11.63
CA GLN A 70 2.71 -4.06 -11.96
C GLN A 70 3.12 -5.30 -11.16
N LEU A 71 4.42 -5.57 -11.04
CA LEU A 71 4.95 -6.69 -10.24
C LEU A 71 4.51 -6.57 -8.77
N ILE A 72 4.64 -5.37 -8.18
CA ILE A 72 4.20 -5.11 -6.79
C ILE A 72 2.72 -5.46 -6.62
N GLU A 73 1.89 -5.09 -7.59
CA GLU A 73 0.45 -5.36 -7.55
C GLU A 73 0.11 -6.83 -7.84
N SER A 74 0.76 -7.47 -8.81
CA SER A 74 0.45 -8.85 -9.20
C SER A 74 0.90 -9.85 -8.13
N GLU A 75 2.09 -9.65 -7.56
CA GLU A 75 2.66 -10.52 -6.54
C GLU A 75 2.23 -10.12 -5.12
N GLN A 76 1.34 -9.12 -4.98
CA GLN A 76 0.87 -8.62 -3.69
C GLN A 76 2.02 -8.28 -2.73
N ILE A 77 3.04 -7.58 -3.25
CA ILE A 77 4.23 -7.21 -2.48
C ILE A 77 3.85 -6.14 -1.46
N ASP A 78 3.66 -6.56 -0.22
CA ASP A 78 3.43 -5.69 0.93
C ASP A 78 4.74 -5.14 1.51
N GLY A 79 4.65 -4.28 2.53
CA GLY A 79 5.79 -3.59 3.12
C GLY A 79 6.88 -4.54 3.61
N ARG A 80 6.50 -5.65 4.26
CA ARG A 80 7.45 -6.64 4.75
C ARG A 80 8.18 -7.33 3.60
N THR A 81 7.43 -7.80 2.61
CA THR A 81 7.99 -8.49 1.44
C THR A 81 8.89 -7.56 0.64
N PHE A 82 8.46 -6.30 0.49
CA PHE A 82 9.22 -5.26 -0.21
C PHE A 82 10.57 -4.97 0.47
N LEU A 83 10.58 -4.88 1.80
CA LEU A 83 11.82 -4.65 2.57
C LEU A 83 12.78 -5.85 2.55
N MET A 84 12.29 -7.06 2.27
CA MET A 84 13.15 -8.24 2.08
C MET A 84 13.72 -8.33 0.66
N SER A 85 13.16 -7.56 -0.27
CA SER A 85 13.60 -7.55 -1.66
C SER A 85 14.95 -6.83 -1.82
N THR A 86 15.63 -7.19 -2.90
CA THR A 86 16.84 -6.53 -3.38
C THR A 86 16.52 -5.79 -4.68
N VAL A 87 17.38 -4.84 -5.07
CA VAL A 87 17.19 -4.17 -6.36
C VAL A 87 17.38 -5.12 -7.55
N ASP A 88 18.00 -6.28 -7.33
CA ASP A 88 18.23 -7.29 -8.37
C ASP A 88 16.97 -8.09 -8.70
N ASP A 89 15.96 -8.05 -7.83
CA ASP A 89 14.65 -8.66 -8.06
C ASP A 89 13.78 -7.84 -9.03
N PHE A 90 14.27 -6.68 -9.47
CA PHE A 90 13.54 -5.74 -10.32
C PHE A 90 14.29 -5.42 -11.62
N THR A 91 13.53 -5.17 -12.68
CA THR A 91 14.09 -4.79 -13.99
C THR A 91 14.08 -3.27 -14.17
N PHE A 92 15.25 -2.70 -14.53
CA PHE A 92 15.42 -1.26 -14.75
C PHE A 92 15.92 -0.96 -16.17
N PRO A 93 15.47 0.16 -16.77
CA PRO A 93 15.88 0.56 -18.12
C PRO A 93 17.33 1.04 -18.17
N THR A 94 17.85 1.59 -17.07
CA THR A 94 19.23 2.06 -16.99
C THR A 94 19.82 1.79 -15.61
N MET A 95 21.15 1.70 -15.56
CA MET A 95 21.89 1.55 -14.31
C MET A 95 21.67 2.75 -13.36
N GLY A 96 21.46 3.96 -13.91
CA GLY A 96 21.17 5.15 -13.12
C GLY A 96 19.86 5.04 -12.32
N HIS A 97 18.78 4.58 -12.97
CA HIS A 97 17.51 4.31 -12.28
C HIS A 97 17.68 3.23 -11.20
N ARG A 98 18.39 2.15 -11.54
CA ARG A 98 18.70 1.06 -10.59
C ARG A 98 19.43 1.57 -9.35
N ILE A 99 20.42 2.45 -9.50
CA ILE A 99 21.19 3.01 -8.38
C ILE A 99 20.29 3.91 -7.50
N ARG A 100 19.48 4.79 -8.10
CA ARG A 100 18.60 5.68 -7.33
C ARG A 100 17.53 4.90 -6.58
N PHE A 101 16.89 3.93 -7.23
CA PHE A 101 15.91 3.06 -6.60
C PHE A 101 16.54 2.24 -5.47
N ARG A 102 17.73 1.67 -5.68
CA ARG A 102 18.50 0.97 -4.64
C ARG A 102 18.72 1.87 -3.42
N ASN A 103 19.23 3.08 -3.63
CA ASN A 103 19.53 4.00 -2.52
C ASN A 103 18.26 4.37 -1.74
N ALA A 104 17.14 4.58 -2.43
CA ALA A 104 15.86 4.84 -1.80
C ALA A 104 15.38 3.63 -0.97
N LEU A 105 15.46 2.41 -1.54
CA LEU A 105 15.06 1.18 -0.86
C LEU A 105 15.92 0.89 0.38
N GLU A 106 17.24 1.08 0.29
CA GLU A 106 18.13 0.91 1.44
C GLU A 106 17.88 1.96 2.53
N SER A 107 17.60 3.20 2.14
CA SER A 107 17.18 4.25 3.09
C SER A 107 15.87 3.87 3.80
N LEU A 108 14.92 3.27 3.07
CA LEU A 108 13.66 2.82 3.62
C LEU A 108 13.83 1.68 4.64
N LYS A 109 14.74 0.74 4.38
CA LYS A 109 15.11 -0.32 5.33
C LYS A 109 15.68 0.27 6.63
N VAL A 110 16.58 1.24 6.53
CA VAL A 110 17.14 1.94 7.70
C VAL A 110 16.05 2.66 8.50
N ILE A 111 15.10 3.32 7.82
CA ILE A 111 13.95 3.96 8.49
C ILE A 111 13.13 2.92 9.26
N ASN A 112 12.84 1.79 8.63
CA ASN A 112 12.08 0.71 9.27
C ASN A 112 12.81 0.16 10.52
N GLU A 113 14.11 -0.14 10.40
CA GLU A 113 14.91 -0.65 11.51
C GLU A 113 14.97 0.33 12.69
N ARG A 114 15.13 1.63 12.41
CA ARG A 114 15.11 2.66 13.45
C ARG A 114 13.74 2.75 14.13
N GLY A 115 12.67 2.73 13.35
CA GLY A 115 11.31 2.75 13.89
C GLY A 115 11.00 1.56 14.79
N LEU A 116 11.45 0.36 14.40
CA LEU A 116 11.32 -0.85 15.23
C LEU A 116 12.07 -0.71 16.56
N ARG A 117 13.31 -0.21 16.54
CA ARG A 117 14.08 0.01 17.78
C ARG A 117 13.43 1.04 18.71
N SER A 118 12.87 2.10 18.16
CA SER A 118 12.17 3.12 18.95
C SER A 118 10.84 2.63 19.54
N ALA A 119 10.19 1.64 18.91
CA ALA A 119 8.99 1.02 19.44
C ALA A 119 9.28 0.06 20.62
N ASP A 120 10.49 -0.52 20.65
CA ASP A 120 10.91 -1.46 21.69
C ASP A 120 11.47 -0.77 22.96
N GLU A 121 11.62 0.57 22.97
CA GLU A 121 12.14 1.29 24.13
C GLU A 121 11.04 1.41 25.21
N PRO A 122 11.16 0.75 26.38
CA PRO A 122 10.15 0.86 27.42
C PRO A 122 10.15 2.28 27.98
N ALA A 123 8.99 2.92 27.96
CA ALA A 123 8.80 4.22 28.59
C ALA A 123 9.30 4.16 30.04
N ALA A 124 10.23 5.06 30.40
CA ALA A 124 10.76 5.14 31.75
C ALA A 124 9.60 5.24 32.76
N PRO A 125 9.63 4.45 33.86
CA PRO A 125 8.56 4.51 34.86
C PRO A 125 8.43 5.94 35.41
N PRO A 126 7.21 6.43 35.64
CA PRO A 126 7.01 7.78 36.16
C PRO A 126 7.73 7.91 37.51
N GLU A 127 8.55 8.96 37.66
CA GLU A 127 9.09 9.37 38.95
C GLU A 127 7.93 9.85 39.82
N TYR A 128 7.58 9.06 40.84
CA TYR A 128 6.71 9.52 41.90
C TYR A 128 7.58 10.31 42.89
N GLU A 129 7.47 11.63 42.89
CA GLU A 129 8.01 12.46 43.97
C GLU A 129 7.30 12.09 45.28
N ILE A 130 8.10 11.80 46.33
CA ILE A 130 7.64 11.43 47.68
C ILE A 130 7.61 12.66 48.57
#